data_AF-A0A6P6XS79-F1
#
_entry.id   AF-A0A6P6XS79-F1
#
_cell.length_a   1.000
_cell.length_b   1.000
_cell.length_c   1.000
_cell.angle_alpha   90.00
_cell.angle_beta   90.00
_cell.angle_gamma   90.00
#
_symmetry.space_group_name_H-M   'P 1'
#
loop_
_entity.id
_entity.type
_entity.pdbx_description
1 polymer ?
#
loop_
_entity_poly.entity_id
_entity_poly.type
_entity_poly.pdbx_seq_one_letter_code
_entity_poly.pdbx_strand_id
1 'polypeptide(L)'
;MQTLHNTGRTILTTILLSEKSSSTINSSMIRLLSKRFLARMLSDPENKGSQQRHVNFDTLGTWDNRIDFSLLLQQSIKHGKPIPKISVNNIGHANVIGRRLQNEDYCNAMEIKPNMIYFAIFDGHGGDICARFCNEHLPEHIKFWIERGETNLEIVLQNAFTEVNNSFARYITYTKNDGYNNERSTSGTTATVCLLHNSTKLVVAYVGDSRMFLCRDGQCIKLTNDHTANVKAEKDRIINSNGFIKYDSLGRGLINGRLAMTRSIGDLDLKPFGVIALPDTRTYEIKHGRDSFVVLTTDGITDVMNDREIVNAVKSCQQPNEAAKFLTDQALHCSCDDNATALVVPFGAWGKYRNHRQTYNQFFSFGRQLQNSARF
;
A
#
# COMPACT_ATOMS: atom_id res chain seq x y z
N MET A 1 -36.03 -14.82 -30.37
CA MET A 1 -36.36 -16.25 -30.19
C MET A 1 -35.22 -17.08 -30.77
N GLN A 2 -34.32 -17.51 -29.88
CA GLN A 2 -33.93 -18.91 -29.64
C GLN A 2 -33.05 -19.53 -30.73
N THR A 3 -31.74 -19.60 -30.48
CA THR A 3 -30.95 -20.82 -30.19
C THR A 3 -29.45 -20.51 -30.33
N LEU A 4 -28.65 -20.87 -29.32
CA LEU A 4 -27.31 -21.50 -29.42
C LEU A 4 -26.64 -21.46 -28.03
N HIS A 5 -26.89 -22.49 -27.23
CA HIS A 5 -26.07 -22.82 -26.06
C HIS A 5 -24.89 -23.69 -26.55
N ASN A 6 -23.68 -23.15 -26.49
CA ASN A 6 -22.45 -23.88 -26.76
C ASN A 6 -21.72 -24.18 -25.43
N THR A 7 -21.72 -25.46 -25.08
CA THR A 7 -20.56 -26.30 -24.71
C THR A 7 -19.37 -25.62 -23.99
N GLY A 8 -19.04 -26.13 -22.80
CA GLY A 8 -17.80 -25.74 -22.10
C GLY A 8 -17.60 -26.32 -20.70
N ARG A 9 -17.92 -27.60 -20.47
CA ARG A 9 -17.40 -28.36 -19.31
C ARG A 9 -16.56 -29.51 -19.83
N THR A 10 -15.44 -29.74 -19.16
CA THR A 10 -14.64 -30.99 -19.13
C THR A 10 -13.46 -31.06 -20.09
N ILE A 11 -12.35 -30.36 -19.79
CA ILE A 11 -10.99 -30.84 -20.11
C ILE A 11 -10.05 -30.40 -18.99
N LEU A 12 -9.62 -31.34 -18.14
CA LEU A 12 -8.27 -31.43 -17.52
C LEU A 12 -8.27 -32.48 -16.39
N THR A 13 -8.38 -33.76 -16.74
CA THR A 13 -7.81 -34.83 -15.91
C THR A 13 -7.47 -36.07 -16.74
N THR A 14 -6.64 -35.92 -17.78
CA THR A 14 -6.06 -37.10 -18.46
C THR A 14 -4.70 -36.78 -19.07
N ILE A 15 -3.68 -36.56 -18.24
CA ILE A 15 -2.30 -36.87 -18.62
C ILE A 15 -1.64 -37.47 -17.38
N LEU A 16 -1.65 -38.79 -17.31
CA LEU A 16 -0.61 -39.64 -16.75
C LEU A 16 -1.08 -41.09 -16.88
N LEU A 17 -0.18 -41.95 -17.35
CA LEU A 17 -0.29 -43.41 -17.46
C LEU A 17 -0.81 -43.95 -18.80
N SER A 18 -0.02 -43.77 -19.86
CA SER A 18 0.15 -44.84 -20.84
C SER A 18 1.31 -45.72 -20.40
N GLU A 19 1.02 -46.85 -19.77
CA GLU A 19 1.90 -48.02 -19.85
C GLU A 19 1.05 -49.27 -19.64
N LYS A 20 0.96 -50.06 -20.72
CA LYS A 20 0.36 -51.39 -20.71
C LYS A 20 1.29 -52.31 -19.93
N SER A 21 0.78 -52.97 -18.89
CA SER A 21 1.14 -54.36 -18.64
C SER A 21 0.03 -55.07 -17.87
N SER A 22 -0.20 -56.29 -18.33
CA SER A 22 -1.22 -57.25 -17.92
C SER A 22 -1.05 -57.74 -16.48
N SER A 23 -2.12 -57.73 -15.69
CA SER A 23 -2.45 -58.86 -14.80
C SER A 23 -3.85 -58.68 -14.23
N THR A 24 -4.64 -59.74 -14.32
CA THR A 24 -5.97 -59.91 -13.76
C THR A 24 -5.90 -59.91 -12.23
N ILE A 25 -6.62 -58.99 -11.57
CA ILE A 25 -6.79 -59.02 -10.11
C ILE A 25 -8.27 -59.11 -9.76
N ASN A 26 -8.55 -60.16 -9.00
CA ASN A 26 -9.84 -60.60 -8.45
C ASN A 26 -10.53 -59.52 -7.61
N SER A 27 -11.85 -59.37 -7.76
CA SER A 27 -12.65 -58.24 -7.25
C SER A 27 -12.99 -58.28 -5.74
N SER A 28 -12.20 -58.94 -4.89
CA SER A 28 -12.60 -59.19 -3.49
C SER A 28 -11.68 -58.66 -2.38
N MET A 29 -10.60 -57.91 -2.68
CA MET A 29 -9.72 -57.35 -1.62
C MET A 29 -9.30 -55.89 -1.85
N ILE A 30 -10.27 -54.97 -1.91
CA ILE A 30 -10.01 -53.55 -1.61
C ILE A 30 -11.03 -53.08 -0.57
N ARG A 31 -10.75 -53.42 0.70
CA ARG A 31 -11.39 -52.78 1.86
C ARG A 31 -10.33 -52.07 2.70
N LEU A 32 -10.60 -50.79 2.93
CA LEU A 32 -10.04 -49.92 3.97
C LEU A 32 -8.52 -49.63 3.88
N LEU A 33 -8.17 -48.70 2.99
CA LEU A 33 -7.22 -47.66 3.39
C LEU A 33 -8.03 -46.37 3.57
N SER A 34 -8.30 -46.04 4.83
CA SER A 34 -9.08 -44.87 5.18
C SER A 34 -8.40 -43.58 4.69
N LYS A 35 -9.22 -42.61 4.25
CA LYS A 35 -8.83 -41.25 3.82
C LYS A 35 -7.89 -40.51 4.80
N ARG A 36 -7.69 -41.00 6.01
CA ARG A 36 -6.81 -40.42 7.03
C ARG A 36 -5.32 -40.66 6.80
N PHE A 37 -4.92 -41.71 6.07
CA PHE A 37 -3.49 -42.03 5.89
C PHE A 37 -2.83 -41.15 4.82
N LEU A 38 -3.53 -40.85 3.72
CA LEU A 38 -3.05 -39.96 2.66
C LEU A 38 -2.97 -38.48 3.10
N ALA A 39 -3.86 -38.04 4.00
CA ALA A 39 -3.84 -36.68 4.53
C ALA A 39 -2.61 -36.35 5.38
N ARG A 40 -1.90 -37.37 5.88
CA ARG A 40 -0.72 -37.20 6.75
C ARG A 40 0.61 -37.14 5.97
N MET A 41 0.60 -37.52 4.68
CA MET A 41 1.76 -37.46 3.78
C MET A 41 1.85 -36.13 3.00
N LEU A 42 0.80 -35.31 2.99
CA LEU A 42 0.68 -34.08 2.19
C LEU A 42 0.62 -32.79 3.01
N SER A 43 0.82 -32.87 4.34
CA SER A 43 0.85 -31.69 5.21
C SER A 43 2.27 -31.13 5.32
N ASP A 44 2.44 -29.87 4.91
CA ASP A 44 3.64 -29.08 5.15
C ASP A 44 3.95 -28.98 6.67
N PRO A 45 5.18 -29.27 7.12
CA PRO A 45 5.58 -29.20 8.53
C PRO A 45 5.51 -27.79 9.16
N GLU A 46 5.34 -26.71 8.38
CA GLU A 46 5.25 -25.34 8.89
C GLU A 46 3.90 -24.98 9.55
N ASN A 47 2.85 -25.79 9.35
CA ASN A 47 1.51 -25.52 9.89
C ASN A 47 1.23 -26.31 11.19
N LYS A 48 2.11 -26.22 12.19
CA LYS A 48 1.90 -26.79 13.54
C LYS A 48 1.15 -25.83 14.47
N GLY A 49 0.09 -25.20 13.98
CA GLY A 49 -0.89 -24.50 14.80
C GLY A 49 -1.96 -25.47 15.29
N SER A 50 -2.06 -25.67 16.61
CA SER A 50 -3.03 -26.56 17.23
C SER A 50 -4.47 -26.11 16.93
N GLN A 51 -5.28 -27.09 16.48
CA GLN A 51 -6.73 -27.04 16.25
C GLN A 51 -7.20 -26.38 14.93
N GLN A 52 -7.35 -27.19 13.87
CA GLN A 52 -8.64 -27.31 13.16
C GLN A 52 -8.63 -28.49 12.16
N ARG A 53 -9.64 -29.35 12.27
CA ARG A 53 -9.96 -30.43 11.33
C ARG A 53 -10.72 -29.85 10.13
N HIS A 54 -10.05 -29.21 9.19
CA HIS A 54 -10.56 -29.00 7.83
C HIS A 54 -9.37 -28.94 6.87
N VAL A 55 -9.47 -29.59 5.71
CA VAL A 55 -8.49 -29.41 4.63
C VAL A 55 -8.62 -27.97 4.18
N ASN A 56 -7.62 -27.14 4.49
CA ASN A 56 -7.65 -25.74 4.11
C ASN A 56 -7.40 -25.65 2.60
N PHE A 57 -8.45 -25.52 1.78
CA PHE A 57 -8.32 -25.35 0.32
C PHE A 57 -7.56 -24.07 -0.05
N ASP A 58 -7.37 -23.14 0.90
CA ASP A 58 -6.47 -22.00 0.76
C ASP A 58 -5.01 -22.40 0.43
N THR A 59 -4.60 -23.60 0.83
CA THR A 59 -3.26 -24.14 0.53
C THR A 59 -3.06 -24.43 -0.97
N LEU A 60 -4.16 -24.58 -1.73
CA LEU A 60 -4.16 -24.79 -3.18
C LEU A 60 -4.24 -23.47 -3.97
N GLY A 61 -4.23 -22.32 -3.30
CA GLY A 61 -4.25 -21.02 -3.97
C GLY A 61 -5.60 -20.69 -4.62
N THR A 62 -6.72 -21.18 -4.08
CA THR A 62 -8.05 -20.74 -4.53
C THR A 62 -8.21 -19.25 -4.23
N TRP A 63 -8.20 -18.44 -5.28
CA TRP A 63 -8.56 -17.04 -5.18
C TRP A 63 -10.06 -16.89 -5.08
N ASP A 64 -10.47 -15.84 -4.40
CA ASP A 64 -11.86 -15.42 -4.39
C ASP A 64 -12.08 -14.55 -5.64
N ASN A 65 -12.86 -15.08 -6.60
CA ASN A 65 -13.04 -14.53 -7.96
C ASN A 65 -13.83 -13.20 -8.02
N ARG A 66 -13.74 -12.34 -7.00
CA ARG A 66 -14.53 -11.10 -6.91
C ARG A 66 -13.92 -9.93 -7.70
N ILE A 67 -12.63 -9.98 -8.01
CA ILE A 67 -11.99 -9.13 -9.02
C ILE A 67 -11.42 -10.06 -10.08
N ASP A 68 -11.81 -9.83 -11.34
CA ASP A 68 -11.32 -10.62 -12.47
C ASP A 68 -9.88 -10.22 -12.79
N PHE A 69 -8.92 -10.95 -12.25
CA PHE A 69 -7.50 -10.77 -12.53
C PHE A 69 -7.05 -11.72 -13.63
N SER A 70 -6.43 -11.17 -14.68
CA SER A 70 -5.62 -11.98 -15.59
C SER A 70 -4.45 -12.61 -14.84
N LEU A 71 -4.01 -13.81 -15.23
CA LEU A 71 -2.87 -14.47 -14.60
C LEU A 71 -1.54 -13.96 -15.17
N LEU A 72 -0.57 -13.72 -14.29
CA LEU A 72 0.81 -13.47 -14.68
C LEU A 72 1.52 -14.83 -14.82
N LEU A 73 1.34 -15.47 -15.99
CA LEU A 73 1.67 -16.88 -16.22
C LEU A 73 3.14 -17.22 -15.90
N GLN A 74 4.09 -16.40 -16.34
CA GLN A 74 5.52 -16.64 -16.11
C GLN A 74 5.86 -16.71 -14.62
N GLN A 75 5.33 -15.78 -13.82
CA GLN A 75 5.55 -15.78 -12.38
C GLN A 75 4.78 -16.91 -11.71
N SER A 76 3.56 -17.20 -12.19
CA SER A 76 2.74 -18.28 -11.66
C SER A 76 3.45 -19.64 -11.79
N ILE A 77 4.07 -19.90 -12.95
CA ILE A 77 4.89 -21.09 -13.20
C ILE A 77 6.11 -21.09 -12.27
N LYS A 78 6.84 -19.97 -12.20
CA LYS A 78 8.05 -19.84 -11.37
C LYS A 78 7.80 -20.13 -9.90
N HIS A 79 6.69 -19.66 -9.35
CA HIS A 79 6.33 -19.81 -7.93
C HIS A 79 5.45 -21.03 -7.64
N GLY A 80 5.03 -21.77 -8.68
CA GLY A 80 4.16 -22.94 -8.53
C GLY A 80 2.77 -22.64 -7.96
N LYS A 81 2.33 -21.37 -8.02
CA LYS A 81 1.06 -20.87 -7.48
C LYS A 81 0.52 -19.80 -8.42
N PRO A 82 -0.81 -19.67 -8.60
CA PRO A 82 -1.36 -18.60 -9.41
C PRO A 82 -0.92 -17.24 -8.82
N ILE A 83 -0.51 -16.32 -9.68
CA ILE A 83 -0.16 -14.91 -9.35
C ILE A 83 -0.99 -13.98 -10.24
N PRO A 84 -1.78 -13.05 -9.68
CA PRO A 84 -2.64 -12.18 -10.47
C PRO A 84 -1.78 -11.09 -11.10
N LYS A 85 -2.06 -10.75 -12.34
CA LYS A 85 -1.53 -9.56 -12.98
C LYS A 85 -2.32 -8.37 -12.48
N ILE A 86 -1.75 -7.68 -11.50
CA ILE A 86 -2.30 -6.41 -11.03
C ILE A 86 -1.99 -5.37 -12.11
N SER A 87 -3.00 -4.60 -12.47
CA SER A 87 -2.90 -3.49 -13.42
C SER A 87 -3.29 -2.18 -12.76
N VAL A 88 -2.89 -1.07 -13.36
CA VAL A 88 -3.24 0.28 -12.87
C VAL A 88 -4.75 0.47 -12.78
N ASN A 89 -5.53 -0.13 -13.70
CA ASN A 89 -6.99 -0.06 -13.72
C ASN A 89 -7.66 -0.72 -12.50
N ASN A 90 -6.94 -1.58 -11.77
CA ASN A 90 -7.45 -2.19 -10.56
C ASN A 90 -7.27 -1.29 -9.33
N ILE A 91 -6.45 -0.24 -9.43
CA ILE A 91 -6.13 0.64 -8.31
C ILE A 91 -7.26 1.65 -8.12
N GLY A 92 -7.77 1.71 -6.90
CA GLY A 92 -8.73 2.74 -6.49
C GLY A 92 -8.05 3.96 -5.93
N HIS A 93 -8.55 5.15 -6.22
CA HIS A 93 -8.09 6.37 -5.55
C HIS A 93 -9.21 7.37 -5.36
N ALA A 94 -9.08 8.22 -4.35
CA ALA A 94 -9.95 9.35 -4.09
C ALA A 94 -9.12 10.46 -3.43
N ASN A 95 -9.41 11.70 -3.79
CA ASN A 95 -8.76 12.89 -3.26
C ASN A 95 -9.85 13.96 -3.07
N VAL A 96 -9.97 14.50 -1.85
CA VAL A 96 -10.93 15.54 -1.49
C VAL A 96 -10.23 16.69 -0.77
N ILE A 97 -10.65 17.92 -1.07
CA ILE A 97 -10.05 19.14 -0.52
C ILE A 97 -10.30 19.34 0.99
N GLY A 98 -11.37 18.75 1.54
CA GLY A 98 -11.78 19.00 2.92
C GLY A 98 -12.18 20.45 3.16
N ARG A 99 -11.73 21.03 4.28
CA ARG A 99 -12.03 22.43 4.67
C ARG A 99 -10.87 23.39 4.40
N ARG A 100 -9.93 23.00 3.55
CA ARG A 100 -8.83 23.86 3.08
C ARG A 100 -9.25 24.71 1.89
N LEU A 101 -8.50 25.78 1.64
CA LEU A 101 -8.70 26.68 0.49
C LEU A 101 -8.19 26.09 -0.82
N GLN A 102 -7.15 25.25 -0.74
CA GLN A 102 -6.52 24.59 -1.86
C GLN A 102 -6.33 23.11 -1.52
N ASN A 103 -6.26 22.29 -2.57
CA ASN A 103 -5.90 20.89 -2.44
C ASN A 103 -4.43 20.75 -2.83
N GLU A 104 -3.58 20.48 -1.84
CA GLU A 104 -2.14 20.32 -1.97
C GLU A 104 -1.75 18.83 -2.10
N ASP A 105 -2.72 17.91 -1.94
CA ASP A 105 -2.53 16.47 -2.11
C ASP A 105 -2.48 16.05 -3.58
N TYR A 106 -1.53 15.18 -3.91
CA TYR A 106 -1.44 14.49 -5.19
C TYR A 106 -1.36 12.98 -5.00
N CYS A 107 -1.99 12.23 -5.90
CA CYS A 107 -1.83 10.78 -5.99
C CYS A 107 -1.65 10.37 -7.44
N ASN A 108 -0.87 9.31 -7.68
CA ASN A 108 -0.60 8.82 -9.02
C ASN A 108 -0.32 7.32 -9.02
N ALA A 109 -0.78 6.65 -10.07
CA ALA A 109 -0.52 5.25 -10.33
C ALA A 109 -0.29 5.04 -11.83
N MET A 110 0.82 4.40 -12.19
CA MET A 110 1.18 4.14 -13.58
C MET A 110 2.06 2.89 -13.72
N GLU A 111 2.09 2.28 -14.90
CA GLU A 111 3.05 1.23 -15.21
C GLU A 111 4.34 1.90 -15.72
N ILE A 112 5.45 1.75 -14.99
CA ILE A 112 6.73 2.40 -15.34
C ILE A 112 7.64 1.51 -16.21
N LYS A 113 7.48 0.19 -16.08
CA LYS A 113 8.11 -0.85 -16.92
C LYS A 113 7.14 -2.04 -16.99
N PRO A 114 7.27 -2.93 -18.00
CA PRO A 114 6.44 -4.13 -18.07
C PRO A 114 6.46 -4.91 -16.75
N ASN A 115 5.27 -5.17 -16.19
CA ASN A 115 5.09 -5.84 -14.90
C ASN A 115 5.66 -5.06 -13.70
N MET A 116 5.85 -3.75 -13.79
CA MET A 116 6.28 -2.89 -12.70
C MET A 116 5.37 -1.68 -12.58
N ILE A 117 4.54 -1.69 -11.54
CA ILE A 117 3.60 -0.61 -11.26
C ILE A 117 4.21 0.32 -10.23
N TYR A 118 4.15 1.61 -10.52
CA TYR A 118 4.40 2.71 -9.61
C TYR A 118 3.07 3.19 -9.04
N PHE A 119 3.00 3.44 -7.74
CA PHE A 119 1.93 4.23 -7.15
C PHE A 119 2.45 5.03 -5.97
N ALA A 120 1.91 6.24 -5.79
CA ALA A 120 2.37 7.16 -4.76
C ALA A 120 1.27 8.12 -4.32
N ILE A 121 1.45 8.64 -3.11
CA ILE A 121 0.75 9.82 -2.59
C ILE A 121 1.77 10.86 -2.12
N PHE A 122 1.41 12.12 -2.27
CA PHE A 122 2.18 13.29 -1.89
C PHE A 122 1.22 14.23 -1.15
N ASP A 123 1.55 14.55 0.08
CA ASP A 123 0.81 15.49 0.93
C ASP A 123 1.60 16.79 0.95
N GLY A 124 1.06 17.83 0.33
CA GLY A 124 1.76 19.08 0.08
C GLY A 124 1.54 20.10 1.20
N HIS A 125 2.55 20.93 1.46
CA HIS A 125 2.40 22.04 2.39
C HIS A 125 3.19 23.27 1.94
N GLY A 126 2.70 24.46 2.30
CA GLY A 126 3.35 25.72 1.92
C GLY A 126 3.24 26.00 0.41
N GLY A 127 2.14 25.56 -0.22
CA GLY A 127 1.89 25.57 -1.64
C GLY A 127 2.01 24.18 -2.27
N ASP A 128 1.16 23.90 -3.27
CA ASP A 128 1.09 22.65 -4.04
C ASP A 128 2.36 22.34 -4.88
N ILE A 129 3.22 23.34 -5.06
CA ILE A 129 4.31 23.33 -6.05
C ILE A 129 5.23 22.13 -5.85
N CYS A 130 5.64 21.82 -4.62
CA CYS A 130 6.53 20.69 -4.36
C CYS A 130 5.85 19.34 -4.61
N ALA A 131 4.62 19.17 -4.12
CA ALA A 131 3.84 17.95 -4.31
C ALA A 131 3.56 17.67 -5.80
N ARG A 132 3.13 18.71 -6.54
CA ARG A 132 2.94 18.66 -8.00
C ARG A 132 4.24 18.31 -8.73
N PHE A 133 5.34 18.97 -8.38
CA PHE A 133 6.64 18.70 -9.00
C PHE A 133 7.08 17.25 -8.78
N CYS A 134 6.93 16.72 -7.56
CA CYS A 134 7.25 15.34 -7.25
C CYS A 134 6.35 14.37 -8.01
N ASN A 135 5.05 14.65 -8.10
CA ASN A 135 4.09 13.85 -8.85
C ASN A 135 4.45 13.72 -10.34
N GLU A 136 4.98 14.78 -10.94
CA GLU A 136 5.37 14.83 -12.35
C GLU A 136 6.76 14.21 -12.61
N HIS A 137 7.75 14.46 -11.75
CA HIS A 137 9.17 14.19 -12.06
C HIS A 137 9.74 12.96 -11.36
N LEU A 138 9.20 12.55 -10.20
CA LEU A 138 9.73 11.41 -9.45
C LEU A 138 9.67 10.09 -10.25
N PRO A 139 8.60 9.79 -11.01
CA PRO A 139 8.58 8.60 -11.88
C PRO A 139 9.72 8.56 -12.89
N GLU A 140 10.13 9.71 -13.45
CA GLU A 140 11.21 9.80 -14.43
C GLU A 140 12.58 9.57 -13.79
N HIS A 141 12.81 10.12 -12.58
CA HIS A 141 14.02 9.81 -11.81
C HIS A 141 14.13 8.32 -11.47
N ILE A 142 13.01 7.66 -11.16
CA ILE A 142 12.98 6.21 -10.93
C ILE A 142 13.34 5.46 -12.21
N LYS A 143 12.68 5.78 -13.34
CA LYS A 143 12.96 5.14 -14.64
C LYS A 143 14.44 5.25 -15.01
N PHE A 144 15.02 6.44 -14.87
CA PHE A 144 16.44 6.71 -15.12
C PHE A 144 17.36 5.75 -14.35
N TRP A 145 17.17 5.59 -13.05
CA TRP A 145 18.01 4.70 -12.24
C TRP A 145 17.85 3.23 -12.60
N ILE A 146 16.63 2.78 -12.94
CA ILE A 146 16.41 1.40 -13.39
C ILE A 146 17.04 1.17 -14.77
N GLU A 147 16.99 2.14 -15.68
CA GLU A 147 17.60 2.04 -17.02
C GLU A 147 19.14 2.03 -16.98
N ARG A 148 19.74 2.64 -15.96
CA ARG A 148 21.19 2.53 -15.70
C ARG A 148 21.64 1.16 -15.21
N GLY A 149 20.70 0.24 -14.98
CA GLY A 149 21.00 -1.13 -14.57
C GLY A 149 21.09 -1.35 -13.07
N GLU A 150 20.64 -0.40 -12.24
CA GLU A 150 20.51 -0.66 -10.80
C GLU A 150 19.43 -1.72 -10.55
N THR A 151 19.81 -2.78 -9.85
CA THR A 151 18.94 -3.95 -9.60
C THR A 151 18.24 -3.86 -8.25
N ASN A 152 18.84 -3.14 -7.29
CA ASN A 152 18.26 -2.93 -5.99
C ASN A 152 17.28 -1.75 -6.03
N LEU A 153 15.99 -2.08 -6.10
CA LEU A 153 14.91 -1.09 -6.13
C LEU A 153 14.87 -0.18 -4.90
N GLU A 154 15.40 -0.59 -3.74
CA GLU A 154 15.51 0.31 -2.58
C GLU A 154 16.53 1.42 -2.83
N ILE A 155 17.68 1.07 -3.43
CA ILE A 155 18.71 2.05 -3.82
C ILE A 155 18.17 2.97 -4.93
N VAL A 156 17.46 2.41 -5.91
CA VAL A 156 16.76 3.19 -6.94
C VAL A 156 15.88 4.26 -6.31
N LEU A 157 15.06 3.89 -5.33
CA LEU A 157 14.16 4.84 -4.66
C LEU A 157 14.92 5.86 -3.81
N GLN A 158 15.93 5.46 -3.04
CA GLN A 158 16.76 6.39 -2.25
C GLN A 158 17.44 7.44 -3.14
N ASN A 159 18.02 7.00 -4.26
CA ASN A 159 18.66 7.90 -5.21
C ASN A 159 17.63 8.78 -5.92
N ALA A 160 16.47 8.24 -6.33
CA ALA A 160 15.42 9.01 -6.98
C ALA A 160 14.84 10.11 -6.08
N PHE A 161 14.65 9.83 -4.79
CA PHE A 161 14.19 10.83 -3.80
C PHE A 161 15.21 11.95 -3.60
N THR A 162 16.50 11.60 -3.52
CA THR A 162 17.58 12.59 -3.38
C THR A 162 17.69 13.45 -4.64
N GLU A 163 17.64 12.84 -5.82
CA GLU A 163 17.72 13.53 -7.10
C GLU A 163 16.51 14.42 -7.39
N VAL A 164 15.28 13.97 -7.09
CA VAL A 164 14.09 14.81 -7.28
C VAL A 164 14.13 16.03 -6.35
N ASN A 165 14.62 15.87 -5.11
CA ASN A 165 14.79 16.98 -4.19
C ASN A 165 15.83 18.00 -4.71
N ASN A 166 16.96 17.52 -5.24
CA ASN A 166 17.98 18.39 -5.85
C ASN A 166 17.46 19.05 -7.13
N SER A 167 16.65 18.35 -7.92
CA SER A 167 15.97 18.88 -9.10
C SER A 167 14.99 19.98 -8.72
N PHE A 168 14.18 19.77 -7.67
CA PHE A 168 13.27 20.77 -7.13
C PHE A 168 14.00 22.00 -6.60
N ALA A 169 15.11 21.83 -5.86
CA ALA A 169 15.93 22.94 -5.38
C ALA A 169 16.46 23.82 -6.53
N ARG A 170 16.88 23.19 -7.64
CA ARG A 170 17.27 23.91 -8.86
C ARG A 170 16.07 24.60 -9.50
N TYR A 171 14.94 23.92 -9.65
CA TYR A 171 13.71 24.48 -10.21
C TYR A 171 13.27 25.75 -9.47
N ILE A 172 13.23 25.71 -8.12
CA ILE A 172 12.90 26.88 -7.30
C ILE A 172 13.95 27.99 -7.46
N THR A 173 15.24 27.64 -7.55
CA THR A 173 16.32 28.64 -7.73
C THR A 173 16.23 29.37 -9.08
N TYR A 174 15.89 28.67 -10.16
CA TYR A 174 15.76 29.28 -11.49
C TYR A 174 14.45 30.05 -11.69
N THR A 175 13.37 29.66 -11.00
CA THR A 175 12.07 30.33 -11.08
C THR A 175 11.92 31.51 -10.11
N LYS A 176 12.96 31.82 -9.32
CA LYS A 176 13.00 32.89 -8.30
C LYS A 176 13.11 34.33 -8.82
N ASN A 177 13.22 34.55 -10.13
CA ASN A 177 13.44 35.90 -10.67
C ASN A 177 12.21 36.84 -10.67
N ASP A 178 11.03 36.37 -10.23
CA ASP A 178 9.75 37.10 -10.37
C ASP A 178 9.22 37.79 -9.08
N GLY A 179 10.09 38.18 -8.13
CA GLY A 179 9.72 39.13 -7.05
C GLY A 179 8.84 38.59 -5.90
N TYR A 180 8.28 37.39 -5.99
CA TYR A 180 7.55 36.68 -4.92
C TYR A 180 8.47 35.61 -4.29
N ASN A 181 9.33 36.03 -3.36
CA ASN A 181 10.66 35.41 -3.20
C ASN A 181 10.85 34.39 -2.07
N ASN A 182 10.01 34.35 -1.02
CA ASN A 182 10.25 33.45 0.13
C ASN A 182 9.29 32.25 0.24
N GLU A 183 8.03 32.40 -0.16
CA GLU A 183 6.98 31.37 0.05
C GLU A 183 7.24 30.08 -0.73
N ARG A 184 7.84 30.16 -1.93
CA ARG A 184 8.13 28.97 -2.73
C ARG A 184 9.25 28.10 -2.16
N SER A 185 10.15 28.68 -1.35
CA SER A 185 11.24 27.90 -0.72
C SER A 185 10.76 27.10 0.48
N THR A 186 9.64 27.51 1.07
CA THR A 186 8.97 26.82 2.17
C THR A 186 7.99 25.74 1.71
N SER A 187 7.73 25.64 0.40
CA SER A 187 6.93 24.56 -0.17
C SER A 187 7.66 23.24 0.02
N GLY A 188 6.95 22.26 0.55
CA GLY A 188 7.43 20.91 0.77
C GLY A 188 6.31 19.91 0.59
N THR A 189 6.68 18.63 0.66
CA THR A 189 5.71 17.55 0.57
C THR A 189 6.22 16.30 1.26
N THR A 190 5.29 15.51 1.79
CA THR A 190 5.55 14.09 2.06
C THR A 190 5.68 13.34 0.73
N ALA A 191 6.23 12.14 0.79
CA ALA A 191 6.12 11.24 -0.35
C ALA A 191 6.09 9.82 0.17
N THR A 192 5.03 9.08 -0.16
CA THR A 192 4.97 7.63 0.07
C THR A 192 4.83 6.96 -1.28
N VAL A 193 5.90 6.30 -1.71
CA VAL A 193 6.08 5.76 -3.07
C VAL A 193 6.28 4.26 -3.02
N CYS A 194 5.61 3.55 -3.92
CA CYS A 194 5.67 2.11 -4.02
C CYS A 194 5.99 1.65 -5.44
N LEU A 195 6.85 0.64 -5.54
CA LEU A 195 7.11 -0.13 -6.75
C LEU A 195 6.64 -1.57 -6.54
N LEU A 196 5.62 -1.98 -7.28
CA LEU A 196 5.14 -3.36 -7.31
C LEU A 196 5.69 -4.05 -8.56
N HIS A 197 6.72 -4.87 -8.37
CA HIS A 197 7.37 -5.64 -9.42
C HIS A 197 6.81 -7.07 -9.46
N ASN A 198 6.40 -7.51 -10.66
CA ASN A 198 5.87 -8.85 -10.94
C ASN A 198 4.64 -9.23 -10.11
N SER A 199 3.90 -8.24 -9.62
CA SER A 199 2.78 -8.39 -8.66
C SER A 199 3.14 -9.04 -7.32
N THR A 200 4.38 -9.50 -7.10
CA THR A 200 4.80 -10.23 -5.90
C THR A 200 5.79 -9.46 -5.03
N LYS A 201 6.61 -8.58 -5.59
CA LYS A 201 7.62 -7.82 -4.84
C LYS A 201 7.18 -6.37 -4.71
N LEU A 202 6.81 -5.95 -3.51
CA LEU A 202 6.45 -4.56 -3.19
C LEU A 202 7.62 -3.88 -2.51
N VAL A 203 8.14 -2.80 -3.10
CA VAL A 203 9.19 -1.97 -2.51
C VAL A 203 8.61 -0.62 -2.18
N VAL A 204 8.74 -0.20 -0.93
CA VAL A 204 8.15 1.03 -0.39
C VAL A 204 9.29 1.96 0.00
N ALA A 205 9.18 3.24 -0.35
CA ALA A 205 10.04 4.32 0.09
C ALA A 205 9.19 5.49 0.54
N TYR A 206 9.50 6.08 1.70
CA TYR A 206 8.70 7.19 2.21
C TYR A 206 9.49 8.24 3.00
N VAL A 207 8.99 9.48 2.97
CA VAL A 207 9.35 10.61 3.85
C VAL A 207 8.08 11.31 4.30
N GLY A 208 8.11 11.91 5.50
CA GLY A 208 6.94 12.52 6.12
C GLY A 208 6.11 11.53 6.95
N ASP A 209 4.82 11.81 7.06
CA ASP A 209 3.84 11.15 7.93
C ASP A 209 2.62 10.57 7.18
N SER A 210 2.53 10.72 5.86
CA SER A 210 1.56 9.95 5.08
C SER A 210 1.80 8.44 5.26
N ARG A 211 0.71 7.69 5.50
CA ARG A 211 0.77 6.32 5.99
C ARG A 211 0.41 5.28 4.94
N MET A 212 0.91 4.07 5.14
CA MET A 212 0.55 2.91 4.33
C MET A 212 0.23 1.71 5.22
N PHE A 213 -0.86 1.01 4.89
CA PHE A 213 -1.33 -0.17 5.61
C PHE A 213 -1.50 -1.36 4.66
N LEU A 214 -1.07 -2.55 5.10
CA LEU A 214 -1.33 -3.82 4.45
C LEU A 214 -2.42 -4.58 5.21
N CYS A 215 -3.40 -5.08 4.49
CA CYS A 215 -4.39 -6.03 5.01
C CYS A 215 -3.92 -7.46 4.73
N ARG A 216 -3.43 -8.15 5.76
CA ARG A 216 -2.97 -9.55 5.71
C ARG A 216 -3.76 -10.38 6.70
N ASP A 217 -4.38 -11.46 6.21
CA ASP A 217 -5.28 -12.31 7.01
C ASP A 217 -6.39 -11.53 7.74
N GLY A 218 -6.87 -10.46 7.10
CA GLY A 218 -7.88 -9.56 7.66
C GLY A 218 -7.38 -8.60 8.75
N GLN A 219 -6.09 -8.65 9.10
CA GLN A 219 -5.46 -7.77 10.09
C GLN A 219 -4.78 -6.56 9.45
N CYS A 220 -4.76 -5.45 10.17
CA CYS A 220 -4.06 -4.23 9.78
C CYS A 220 -2.58 -4.31 10.17
N ILE A 221 -1.69 -4.19 9.19
CA ILE A 221 -0.24 -4.09 9.39
C ILE A 221 0.23 -2.74 8.85
N LYS A 222 0.74 -1.87 9.73
CA LYS A 222 1.32 -0.59 9.33
C LYS A 222 2.70 -0.82 8.69
N LEU A 223 2.91 -0.29 7.49
CA LEU A 223 4.14 -0.48 6.71
C LEU A 223 5.13 0.69 6.83
N THR A 224 4.65 1.90 7.18
CA THR A 224 5.44 3.12 7.33
C THR A 224 5.53 3.57 8.79
N ASN A 225 6.59 4.30 9.14
CA ASN A 225 6.75 4.91 10.46
C ASN A 225 6.90 6.42 10.31
N ASP A 226 6.00 7.19 10.89
CA ASP A 226 5.93 8.63 10.75
C ASP A 226 7.25 9.30 11.17
N HIS A 227 7.78 10.17 10.30
CA HIS A 227 9.00 10.92 10.56
C HIS A 227 8.69 12.17 11.39
N THR A 228 8.68 12.03 12.71
CA THR A 228 8.33 13.10 13.64
C THR A 228 9.43 13.35 14.68
N ALA A 229 9.38 14.52 15.31
CA ALA A 229 10.25 14.91 16.42
C ALA A 229 10.19 13.99 17.66
N ASN A 230 9.18 13.11 17.74
CA ASN A 230 9.03 12.15 18.83
C ASN A 230 9.96 10.94 18.68
N VAL A 231 10.46 10.68 17.46
CA VAL A 231 11.41 9.59 17.20
C VAL A 231 12.80 10.07 17.60
N LYS A 232 13.43 9.36 18.56
CA LYS A 232 14.73 9.75 19.12
C LYS A 232 15.81 9.99 18.05
N ALA A 233 15.95 9.08 17.09
CA ALA A 233 16.95 9.22 16.02
C ALA A 233 16.70 10.46 15.14
N GLU A 234 15.44 10.79 14.87
CA GLU A 234 15.06 11.97 14.10
C GLU A 234 15.34 13.24 14.90
N LYS A 235 14.96 13.27 16.18
CA LYS A 235 15.25 14.38 17.11
C LYS A 235 16.74 14.65 17.25
N ASP A 236 17.55 13.61 17.45
CA ASP A 236 18.99 13.72 17.60
C ASP A 236 19.62 14.29 16.31
N ARG A 237 19.13 13.87 15.12
CA ARG A 237 19.58 14.45 13.84
C ARG A 237 19.30 15.96 13.75
N ILE A 238 18.07 16.38 14.08
CA ILE A 238 17.69 17.81 14.03
C ILE A 238 18.58 18.63 14.96
N ILE A 239 18.78 18.19 16.20
CA ILE A 239 19.61 18.90 17.19
C ILE A 239 21.07 18.96 16.73
N ASN A 240 21.62 17.85 16.21
CA ASN A 240 22.99 17.79 15.71
C ASN A 240 23.21 18.64 14.46
N SER A 241 22.15 18.94 13.71
CA SER A 241 22.16 19.86 12.56
C SER A 241 21.82 21.31 12.94
N ASN A 242 21.95 21.69 14.22
CA ASN A 242 21.64 23.04 14.74
C ASN A 242 20.17 23.46 14.56
N GLY A 243 19.25 22.52 14.33
CA GLY A 243 17.82 22.77 14.38
C GLY A 243 17.29 22.75 15.81
N PHE A 244 16.12 23.33 16.03
CA PHE A 244 15.41 23.27 17.31
C PHE A 244 13.99 22.76 17.13
N ILE A 245 13.38 22.30 18.23
CA ILE A 245 12.02 21.74 18.22
C ILE A 245 11.17 22.57 19.17
N LYS A 246 10.09 23.16 18.66
CA LYS A 246 9.09 23.89 19.43
C LYS A 246 7.81 23.05 19.48
N TYR A 247 7.29 22.80 20.67
CA TYR A 247 6.04 22.04 20.83
C TYR A 247 4.84 22.97 20.78
N ASP A 248 3.79 22.59 20.04
CA ASP A 248 2.50 23.28 20.07
C ASP A 248 1.64 22.84 21.27
N SER A 249 0.44 23.43 21.41
CA SER A 249 -0.50 23.10 22.48
C SER A 249 -1.03 21.66 22.42
N LEU A 250 -0.89 20.99 21.28
CA LEU A 250 -1.28 19.59 21.06
C LEU A 250 -0.11 18.62 21.26
N GLY A 251 1.07 19.13 21.66
CA GLY A 251 2.27 18.35 21.87
C GLY A 251 2.96 17.90 20.58
N ARG A 252 2.62 18.49 19.42
CA ARG A 252 3.32 18.23 18.15
C ARG A 252 4.63 19.00 18.13
N GLY A 253 5.73 18.30 17.87
CA GLY A 253 7.06 18.90 17.79
C GLY A 253 7.31 19.52 16.42
N LEU A 254 7.36 20.84 16.36
CA LEU A 254 7.60 21.62 15.15
C LEU A 254 9.08 21.95 15.00
N ILE A 255 9.67 21.52 13.89
CA ILE A 255 11.06 21.80 13.51
C ILE A 255 11.20 23.27 13.17
N ASN A 256 12.10 23.94 13.87
CA ASN A 256 12.29 25.39 13.89
C ASN A 256 10.97 26.18 14.07
N GLY A 257 9.99 25.59 14.74
CA GLY A 257 8.67 26.17 14.93
C GLY A 257 7.77 26.21 13.70
N ARG A 258 8.14 25.55 12.58
CA ARG A 258 7.40 25.56 11.31
C ARG A 258 6.84 24.20 10.91
N LEU A 259 7.68 23.17 10.80
CA LEU A 259 7.33 21.91 10.14
C LEU A 259 7.08 20.78 11.16
N ALA A 260 5.96 20.05 11.04
CA ALA A 260 5.59 18.98 11.98
C ALA A 260 6.32 17.64 11.74
N MET A 261 7.01 17.51 10.61
CA MET A 261 7.76 16.32 10.19
C MET A 261 9.27 16.57 10.10
N THR A 262 10.06 15.50 10.21
CA THR A 262 11.54 15.55 10.23
C THR A 262 12.18 15.16 8.90
N ARG A 263 11.39 14.67 7.94
CA ARG A 263 11.83 14.34 6.58
C ARG A 263 10.77 14.78 5.59
N SER A 264 11.20 15.36 4.48
CA SER A 264 10.33 15.85 3.41
C SER A 264 11.14 16.10 2.14
N ILE A 265 10.46 16.09 0.99
CA ILE A 265 10.99 16.68 -0.25
C ILE A 265 10.62 18.17 -0.24
N GLY A 266 11.52 19.04 -0.72
CA GLY A 266 11.31 20.49 -0.63
C GLY A 266 11.79 21.06 0.70
N ASP A 267 11.05 21.98 1.31
CA ASP A 267 11.42 22.64 2.59
C ASP A 267 12.88 23.10 2.60
N LEU A 268 13.29 23.83 1.55
CA LEU A 268 14.70 24.11 1.26
C LEU A 268 15.36 24.92 2.38
N ASP A 269 14.57 25.74 3.08
CA ASP A 269 14.96 26.50 4.26
C ASP A 269 15.31 25.61 5.48
N LEU A 270 14.69 24.43 5.58
CA LEU A 270 14.89 23.50 6.71
C LEU A 270 15.91 22.38 6.43
N LYS A 271 16.33 22.21 5.17
CA LYS A 271 17.34 21.22 4.78
C LYS A 271 18.67 21.36 5.57
N PRO A 272 19.20 22.58 5.83
CA PRO A 272 20.39 22.76 6.67
C PRO A 272 20.20 22.36 8.14
N PHE A 273 18.95 22.33 8.63
CA PHE A 273 18.61 22.07 10.03
C PHE A 273 18.22 20.60 10.28
N GLY A 274 18.59 19.70 9.36
CA GLY A 274 18.43 18.26 9.53
C GLY A 274 17.12 17.68 8.96
N VAL A 275 16.29 18.47 8.29
CA VAL A 275 15.16 17.92 7.52
C VAL A 275 15.69 17.33 6.23
N ILE A 276 15.65 16.01 6.07
CA ILE A 276 16.27 15.33 4.92
C ILE A 276 15.23 14.76 3.95
N ALA A 277 15.61 14.60 2.68
CA ALA A 277 14.80 13.95 1.65
C ALA A 277 15.09 12.45 1.48
N LEU A 278 16.05 11.90 2.25
CA LEU A 278 16.41 10.48 2.20
C LEU A 278 15.26 9.63 2.79
N PRO A 279 14.65 8.73 2.00
CA PRO A 279 13.52 7.94 2.46
C PRO A 279 13.96 6.77 3.32
N ASP A 280 13.07 6.36 4.22
CA ASP A 280 13.10 5.00 4.75
C ASP A 280 12.58 4.05 3.66
N THR A 281 13.29 2.95 3.42
CA THR A 281 12.91 1.94 2.42
C THR A 281 12.66 0.58 3.05
N ARG A 282 11.69 -0.16 2.50
CA ARG A 282 11.39 -1.54 2.88
C ARG A 282 10.89 -2.35 1.70
N THR A 283 11.34 -3.59 1.60
CA THR A 283 10.83 -4.59 0.65
C THR A 283 9.91 -5.60 1.33
N TYR A 284 8.78 -5.88 0.71
CA TYR A 284 7.80 -6.89 1.14
C TYR A 284 7.49 -7.86 0.01
N GLU A 285 7.36 -9.14 0.36
CA GLU A 285 6.79 -10.15 -0.53
C GLU A 285 5.27 -10.25 -0.32
N ILE A 286 4.53 -10.07 -1.41
CA ILE A 286 3.08 -10.16 -1.47
C ILE A 286 2.66 -11.62 -1.59
N LYS A 287 1.85 -12.05 -0.63
CA LYS A 287 1.30 -13.39 -0.54
C LYS A 287 -0.15 -13.34 -0.96
N HIS A 288 -0.45 -13.47 -2.25
CA HIS A 288 -1.81 -13.30 -2.81
C HIS A 288 -2.90 -14.17 -2.17
N GLY A 289 -2.58 -15.28 -1.50
CA GLY A 289 -3.57 -16.08 -0.74
C GLY A 289 -3.93 -15.52 0.65
N ARG A 290 -3.11 -14.59 1.18
CA ARG A 290 -3.22 -13.99 2.51
C ARG A 290 -3.41 -12.47 2.47
N ASP A 291 -2.80 -11.81 1.50
CA ASP A 291 -2.79 -10.36 1.34
C ASP A 291 -3.96 -9.90 0.49
N SER A 292 -4.80 -9.05 1.07
CA SER A 292 -6.03 -8.56 0.43
C SER A 292 -5.85 -7.27 -0.33
N PHE A 293 -5.14 -6.31 0.26
CA PHE A 293 -4.84 -5.01 -0.34
C PHE A 293 -3.77 -4.26 0.44
N VAL A 294 -3.19 -3.25 -0.19
CA VAL A 294 -2.56 -2.13 0.51
C VAL A 294 -3.38 -0.86 0.30
N VAL A 295 -3.32 0.02 1.29
CA VAL A 295 -3.92 1.35 1.23
C VAL A 295 -2.90 2.40 1.66
N LEU A 296 -2.79 3.48 0.90
CA LEU A 296 -1.98 4.66 1.18
C LEU A 296 -2.95 5.79 1.55
N THR A 297 -2.62 6.57 2.58
CA THR A 297 -3.46 7.67 3.08
C THR A 297 -2.62 8.88 3.48
N THR A 298 -3.11 10.09 3.21
CA THR A 298 -2.55 11.35 3.76
C THR A 298 -3.01 11.60 5.18
N ASP A 299 -2.43 12.60 5.85
CA ASP A 299 -2.65 12.83 7.27
C ASP A 299 -4.11 13.18 7.60
N GLY A 300 -4.83 13.85 6.69
CA GLY A 300 -6.24 14.19 6.84
C GLY A 300 -7.16 12.99 7.07
N ILE A 301 -6.78 11.78 6.62
CA ILE A 301 -7.52 10.56 7.00
C ILE A 301 -7.06 10.05 8.36
N THR A 302 -5.75 9.99 8.56
CA THR A 302 -5.16 9.34 9.75
C THR A 302 -5.25 10.16 11.03
N ASP A 303 -5.56 11.45 10.91
CA ASP A 303 -5.82 12.35 12.03
C ASP A 303 -7.20 12.12 12.66
N VAL A 304 -8.17 11.66 11.87
CA VAL A 304 -9.56 11.45 12.32
C VAL A 304 -9.97 9.97 12.39
N MET A 305 -9.26 9.07 11.71
CA MET A 305 -9.51 7.63 11.72
C MET A 305 -8.27 6.87 12.20
N ASN A 306 -8.46 5.84 13.03
CA ASN A 306 -7.35 4.96 13.42
C ASN A 306 -7.01 3.92 12.35
N ASP A 307 -5.80 3.36 12.43
CA ASP A 307 -5.27 2.37 11.47
C ASP A 307 -6.24 1.19 11.22
N ARG A 308 -6.90 0.70 12.27
CA ARG A 308 -7.84 -0.45 12.17
C ARG A 308 -9.14 -0.05 11.49
N GLU A 309 -9.66 1.14 11.76
CA GLU A 309 -10.86 1.69 11.13
C GLU A 309 -10.64 1.86 9.63
N ILE A 310 -9.50 2.40 9.21
CA ILE A 310 -9.13 2.55 7.80
C ILE A 310 -9.16 1.19 7.10
N VAL A 311 -8.47 0.18 7.63
CA VAL A 311 -8.45 -1.16 7.02
C VAL A 311 -9.83 -1.84 7.07
N ASN A 312 -10.62 -1.64 8.12
CA ASN A 312 -11.98 -2.17 8.22
C ASN A 312 -12.93 -1.54 7.19
N ALA A 313 -12.83 -0.22 7.00
CA ALA A 313 -13.59 0.51 6.00
C ALA A 313 -13.31 -0.05 4.59
N VAL A 314 -12.04 -0.20 4.20
CA VAL A 314 -11.67 -0.77 2.90
C VAL A 314 -12.17 -2.21 2.73
N LYS A 315 -12.06 -3.05 3.77
CA LYS A 315 -12.58 -4.43 3.75
C LYS A 315 -14.08 -4.48 3.46
N SER A 316 -14.85 -3.47 3.88
CA SER A 316 -16.31 -3.46 3.73
C SER A 316 -16.76 -3.22 2.29
N CYS A 317 -15.97 -2.49 1.49
CA CYS A 317 -16.31 -2.07 0.12
C CYS A 317 -16.08 -3.16 -0.93
N GLN A 318 -16.84 -3.13 -2.03
CA GLN A 318 -16.77 -4.17 -3.08
C GLN A 318 -15.62 -3.91 -4.04
N GLN A 319 -15.46 -2.66 -4.43
CA GLN A 319 -14.45 -2.23 -5.40
C GLN A 319 -13.39 -1.34 -4.75
N PRO A 320 -12.13 -1.38 -5.21
CA PRO A 320 -11.08 -0.49 -4.69
C PRO A 320 -11.41 1.00 -4.85
N ASN A 321 -12.00 1.40 -5.98
CA ASN A 321 -12.46 2.78 -6.22
C ASN A 321 -13.51 3.23 -5.19
N GLU A 322 -14.51 2.38 -4.94
CA GLU A 322 -15.52 2.61 -3.92
C GLU A 322 -14.89 2.71 -2.53
N ALA A 323 -13.92 1.85 -2.23
CA ALA A 323 -13.20 1.85 -0.95
C ALA A 323 -12.42 3.14 -0.71
N ALA A 324 -11.71 3.64 -1.71
CA ALA A 324 -10.96 4.89 -1.61
C ALA A 324 -11.92 6.07 -1.35
N LYS A 325 -13.01 6.17 -2.13
CA LYS A 325 -14.02 7.22 -1.94
C LYS A 325 -14.71 7.11 -0.58
N PHE A 326 -15.03 5.91 -0.15
CA PHE A 326 -15.64 5.67 1.15
C PHE A 326 -14.73 6.14 2.29
N LEU A 327 -13.41 5.90 2.20
CA LEU A 327 -12.45 6.40 3.18
C LEU A 327 -12.43 7.93 3.25
N THR A 328 -12.35 8.61 2.12
CA THR A 328 -12.34 10.08 2.09
C THR A 328 -13.66 10.65 2.61
N ASP A 329 -14.80 10.05 2.25
CA ASP A 329 -16.12 10.47 2.72
C ASP A 329 -16.28 10.26 4.25
N GLN A 330 -15.75 9.14 4.79
CA GLN A 330 -15.73 8.90 6.23
C GLN A 330 -14.84 9.92 6.96
N ALA A 331 -13.66 10.25 6.43
CA ALA A 331 -12.80 11.27 7.01
C ALA A 331 -13.51 12.64 7.08
N LEU A 332 -14.22 13.04 6.02
CA LEU A 332 -15.04 14.25 6.01
C LEU A 332 -16.16 14.22 7.05
N HIS A 333 -16.86 13.09 7.21
CA HIS A 333 -17.88 12.92 8.24
C HIS A 333 -17.30 12.95 9.67
N CYS A 334 -16.07 12.46 9.85
CA CYS A 334 -15.32 12.58 11.10
C CYS A 334 -14.71 13.97 11.32
N SER A 335 -15.16 14.99 10.57
CA SER A 335 -14.73 16.39 10.67
C SER A 335 -13.24 16.59 10.40
N CYS A 336 -12.71 15.90 9.39
CA CYS A 336 -11.40 16.25 8.83
C CYS A 336 -11.40 17.69 8.31
N ASP A 337 -10.44 18.49 8.78
CA ASP A 337 -10.24 19.86 8.33
C ASP A 337 -9.19 19.97 7.21
N ASP A 338 -8.43 18.88 6.94
CA ASP A 338 -7.35 18.84 5.95
C ASP A 338 -7.76 18.29 4.58
N ASN A 339 -6.83 18.33 3.62
CA ASN A 339 -6.92 17.50 2.42
C ASN A 339 -6.92 16.02 2.81
N ALA A 340 -7.72 15.21 2.13
CA ALA A 340 -7.82 13.79 2.42
C ALA A 340 -7.73 12.97 1.14
N THR A 341 -6.68 12.16 1.06
CA THR A 341 -6.37 11.33 -0.10
C THR A 341 -6.19 9.88 0.31
N ALA A 342 -6.81 8.97 -0.43
CA ALA A 342 -6.67 7.53 -0.28
C ALA A 342 -6.36 6.87 -1.62
N LEU A 343 -5.43 5.91 -1.62
CA LEU A 343 -5.13 5.05 -2.76
C LEU A 343 -5.12 3.59 -2.32
N VAL A 344 -5.94 2.75 -2.94
CA VAL A 344 -6.19 1.35 -2.58
C VAL A 344 -5.75 0.43 -3.73
N VAL A 345 -4.77 -0.44 -3.47
CA VAL A 345 -4.30 -1.44 -4.44
C VAL A 345 -4.77 -2.83 -4.01
N PRO A 346 -5.63 -3.51 -4.80
CA PRO A 346 -6.11 -4.84 -4.47
C PRO A 346 -5.05 -5.92 -4.74
N PHE A 347 -5.06 -6.95 -3.90
CA PHE A 347 -4.27 -8.18 -4.07
C PHE A 347 -5.21 -9.40 -4.20
N GLY A 348 -4.62 -10.60 -4.29
CA GLY A 348 -5.37 -11.81 -4.64
C GLY A 348 -6.41 -12.23 -3.59
N ALA A 349 -6.23 -11.85 -2.32
CA ALA A 349 -7.20 -12.13 -1.27
C ALA A 349 -8.23 -10.99 -1.10
N TRP A 350 -8.39 -10.10 -2.08
CA TRP A 350 -9.41 -9.04 -2.02
C TRP A 350 -10.80 -9.64 -1.75
N GLY A 351 -11.53 -9.03 -0.82
CA GLY A 351 -12.85 -9.48 -0.40
C GLY A 351 -12.88 -10.72 0.51
N LYS A 352 -11.81 -11.54 0.57
CA LYS A 352 -11.77 -12.80 1.34
C LYS A 352 -12.13 -12.62 2.82
N TYR A 353 -11.61 -11.58 3.46
CA TYR A 353 -11.81 -11.31 4.90
C TYR A 353 -12.93 -10.32 5.18
N ARG A 354 -13.95 -10.26 4.31
CA ARG A 354 -15.14 -9.45 4.56
C ARG A 354 -15.90 -9.96 5.77
N ASN A 355 -16.25 -9.05 6.67
CA ASN A 355 -17.07 -9.36 7.83
C ASN A 355 -18.53 -9.58 7.40
N HIS A 356 -18.87 -10.80 6.97
CA HIS A 356 -20.26 -11.17 6.63
C HIS A 356 -21.25 -11.09 7.82
N ARG A 357 -20.78 -10.84 9.05
CA ARG A 357 -21.60 -10.79 10.28
C ARG A 357 -21.61 -9.45 11.02
N GLN A 358 -20.97 -8.39 10.52
CA GLN A 358 -20.91 -7.08 11.21
C GLN A 358 -21.63 -5.93 10.49
N THR A 359 -22.42 -6.22 9.46
CA THR A 359 -23.22 -5.21 8.74
C THR A 359 -24.31 -4.53 9.58
N TYR A 360 -24.61 -5.01 10.79
CA TYR A 360 -25.67 -4.45 11.64
C TYR A 360 -25.20 -3.75 12.93
N ASN A 361 -23.96 -3.91 13.38
CA ASN A 361 -23.51 -3.44 14.71
C ASN A 361 -22.33 -2.44 14.69
N GLN A 362 -21.88 -1.99 13.53
CA GLN A 362 -20.92 -0.88 13.41
C GLN A 362 -21.54 0.37 12.78
N PHE A 363 -22.80 0.66 13.12
CA PHE A 363 -23.23 2.06 13.11
C PHE A 363 -22.39 2.77 14.17
N PHE A 364 -21.43 3.56 13.71
CA PHE A 364 -20.52 4.37 14.48
C PHE A 364 -21.31 5.20 15.49
N SER A 365 -21.37 4.75 16.74
CA SER A 365 -21.95 5.54 17.81
C SER A 365 -20.97 6.67 18.09
N PHE A 366 -21.41 7.89 17.81
CA PHE A 366 -20.78 9.18 18.15
C PHE A 366 -20.20 9.21 19.59
N GLY A 367 -20.68 8.36 20.51
CA GLY A 367 -20.26 8.32 21.91
C GLY A 367 -19.09 7.41 22.30
N ARG A 368 -18.53 6.55 21.44
CA ARG A 368 -17.41 5.65 21.83
C ARG A 368 -16.00 6.23 21.61
N GLN A 369 -15.89 7.40 20.99
CA GLN A 369 -14.60 8.06 20.76
C GLN A 369 -13.97 8.66 22.04
N LEU A 370 -14.69 8.77 23.15
CA LEU A 370 -14.15 9.33 24.40
C LEU A 370 -13.34 8.36 25.26
N GLN A 371 -13.44 7.03 25.06
CA GLN A 371 -12.78 6.06 25.97
C GLN A 371 -11.49 5.45 25.43
N ASN A 372 -11.19 5.59 24.14
CA ASN A 372 -9.98 5.01 23.53
C ASN A 372 -9.08 6.05 22.85
N SER A 373 -9.41 7.34 22.90
CA SER A 373 -8.41 8.37 22.63
C SER A 373 -7.56 8.53 23.90
N ALA A 374 -6.24 8.44 23.79
CA ALA A 374 -5.34 8.95 24.83
C ALA A 374 -5.29 10.50 24.80
N ARG A 375 -6.39 11.13 24.39
CA ARG A 375 -6.55 12.57 24.23
C ARG A 375 -7.93 12.96 24.73
N PHE A 376 -8.15 12.71 26.02
CA PHE A 376 -8.86 13.57 26.96
C PHE A 376 -8.27 13.33 28.35
#